data_AF-A0A316UR83-F1
#
_entry.id   AF-A0A316UR83-F1
#
_cell.length_a   1.000
_cell.length_b   1.000
_cell.length_c   1.000
_cell.angle_alpha   90.00
_cell.angle_beta   90.00
_cell.angle_gamma   90.00
#
_symmetry.space_group_name_H-M   'P 1'
#
loop_
_entity.id
_entity.type
_entity.pdbx_description
1 polymer ?
#
loop_
_entity_poly.entity_id
_entity_poly.type
_entity_poly.pdbx_seq_one_letter_code
_entity_poly.pdbx_strand_id
1 'polypeptide(L)' 'GFHPHQPAFKHRWGAKLLGATMWFWIFYRAKQDGPVLLGLRHPWDHGDHGHHDDGH' A
#
# COMPACT_ATOMS: atom_id res chain seq x y z
N GLY A 1 39.85 24.02 -10.08
CA GLY A 1 38.39 24.17 -9.97
C GLY A 1 37.77 22.79 -9.99
N PHE A 2 36.82 22.51 -9.10
CA PHE A 2 36.10 21.24 -9.11
C PHE A 2 35.20 21.19 -10.35
N HIS A 3 35.42 20.20 -11.23
CA HIS A 3 34.56 19.90 -12.37
C HIS A 3 33.71 18.68 -12.02
N PRO A 4 32.52 18.84 -11.42
CA PRO A 4 31.64 17.71 -11.18
C PRO A 4 31.22 17.12 -12.54
N HIS A 5 31.60 15.88 -12.78
CA HIS A 5 31.18 15.12 -13.95
C HIS A 5 29.65 15.02 -13.92
N GLN A 6 28.98 15.56 -14.94
CA GLN A 6 27.54 15.53 -14.96
C GLN A 6 27.08 14.06 -15.02
N PRO A 7 26.27 13.59 -14.04
CA PRO A 7 25.83 12.20 -14.05
C PRO A 7 25.08 11.93 -15.34
N ALA A 8 25.55 10.94 -16.09
CA ALA A 8 25.08 10.65 -17.44
C ALA A 8 23.55 10.49 -17.45
N PHE A 9 22.88 11.13 -18.43
CA PHE A 9 21.42 11.20 -18.53
C PHE A 9 20.74 9.84 -18.34
N LYS A 10 21.35 8.76 -18.84
CA LYS A 10 20.87 7.37 -18.70
C LYS A 10 20.68 6.95 -17.23
N HIS A 11 21.57 7.36 -16.33
CA HIS A 11 21.47 7.04 -14.90
C HIS A 11 20.31 7.78 -14.23
N ARG A 12 20.04 9.04 -14.65
CA ARG A 12 18.93 9.83 -14.11
C ARG A 12 17.57 9.25 -14.51
N TRP A 13 17.45 8.79 -15.76
CA TRP A 13 16.24 8.16 -16.27
C TRP A 13 16.03 6.77 -15.66
N GLY A 14 17.07 5.94 -15.57
CA GLY A 14 17.00 4.63 -14.91
C GLY A 14 16.59 4.75 -13.44
N ALA A 15 17.19 5.68 -12.69
CA ALA A 15 16.83 5.94 -11.30
C ALA A 15 15.37 6.40 -11.15
N LYS A 16 14.88 7.25 -12.06
CA LYS A 16 13.49 7.71 -12.08
C LYS A 16 12.50 6.59 -12.39
N LEU A 17 12.80 5.73 -13.36
CA LEU A 17 11.95 4.59 -13.69
C LEU A 17 11.89 3.60 -12.54
N LEU A 18 13.03 3.29 -11.91
CA LEU A 18 13.08 2.38 -10.76
C LEU A 18 12.31 2.96 -9.55
N GLY A 19 12.51 4.23 -9.24
CA GLY A 19 11.77 4.91 -8.17
C GLY A 19 10.26 5.01 -8.48
N ALA A 20 9.90 5.36 -9.70
CA ALA A 20 8.50 5.41 -10.13
C ALA A 20 7.84 4.03 -10.06
N THR A 21 8.52 2.95 -10.46
CA THR A 21 8.01 1.58 -10.34
C THR A 21 7.81 1.17 -8.88
N MET A 22 8.73 1.53 -7.98
CA MET A 22 8.59 1.27 -6.55
C MET A 22 7.32 1.93 -5.98
N TRP A 23 7.13 3.22 -6.24
CA TRP A 23 5.95 3.95 -5.77
C TRP A 23 4.67 3.47 -6.47
N PHE A 24 4.72 3.19 -7.77
CA PHE A 24 3.62 2.60 -8.52
C PHE A 24 3.17 1.29 -7.90
N TRP A 25 4.10 0.43 -7.48
CA TRP A 25 3.78 -0.83 -6.80
C TRP A 25 3.09 -0.60 -5.46
N ILE A 26 3.55 0.37 -4.65
CA ILE A 26 2.90 0.71 -3.37
C ILE A 26 1.46 1.17 -3.59
N PHE A 27 1.21 2.06 -4.57
CA PHE A 27 -0.15 2.52 -4.88
C PHE A 27 -1.02 1.42 -5.49
N TYR A 28 -0.45 0.56 -6.34
CA TYR A 28 -1.13 -0.61 -6.87
C TYR A 28 -1.56 -1.54 -5.73
N ARG A 29 -0.66 -1.82 -4.78
CA ARG A 29 -0.94 -2.66 -3.61
C ARG A 29 -1.96 -2.00 -2.69
N ALA A 30 -1.85 -0.70 -2.42
CA ALA A 30 -2.82 0.06 -1.64
C ALA A 30 -4.23 0.06 -2.27
N LYS A 31 -4.32 0.09 -3.62
CA LYS A 31 -5.60 -0.06 -4.32
C LYS A 31 -6.17 -1.48 -4.17
N GLN A 32 -5.32 -2.51 -4.23
CA GLN A 32 -5.75 -3.89 -4.03
C GLN A 32 -6.16 -4.18 -2.58
N ASP A 33 -5.47 -3.59 -1.60
CA ASP A 33 -5.77 -3.70 -0.16
C ASP A 33 -6.76 -2.63 0.32
N GLY A 34 -7.28 -1.81 -0.60
CA GLY A 34 -8.30 -0.77 -0.35
C GLY A 34 -9.53 -1.24 0.43
N PRO A 35 -10.11 -2.44 0.18
CA PRO A 35 -11.23 -2.93 0.99
C PRO A 35 -10.82 -3.36 2.41
N VAL A 36 -9.54 -3.68 2.67
CA VAL A 36 -9.04 -4.04 4.01
C VAL A 36 -8.75 -2.78 4.84
N LEU A 37 -8.31 -1.69 4.20
CA LEU A 37 -7.99 -0.42 4.88
C LEU A 37 -9.21 0.51 5.08
N LEU A 38 -10.24 0.41 4.23
CA LEU A 38 -11.48 1.19 4.38
C LEU A 38 -12.40 0.72 5.52
N GLY A 39 -12.00 -0.29 6.30
CA GLY A 39 -12.75 -0.73 7.49
C GLY A 39 -14.14 -1.30 7.20
N LEU A 40 -14.46 -1.59 5.94
CA LEU A 40 -15.78 -2.11 5.53
C LEU A 40 -15.97 -3.60 5.83
N ARG A 41 -14.91 -4.31 6.23
CA ARG A 41 -14.96 -5.69 6.73
C ARG A 41 -13.79 -5.95 7.67
N HIS A 42 -14.05 -5.99 8.97
CA HIS A 42 -13.12 -6.63 9.88
C HIS A 42 -13.27 -8.16 9.77
N PRO A 43 -12.17 -8.96 9.79
CA PRO A 43 -12.27 -10.42 9.83
C PRO A 43 -13.11 -10.96 11.01
N TRP A 44 -13.27 -10.15 12.07
CA TRP A 44 -13.99 -10.47 13.30
C TRP A 44 -15.36 -9.79 13.44
N ASP A 45 -15.96 -9.26 12.35
CA ASP A 45 -17.39 -8.93 12.31
C ASP A 45 -18.29 -10.18 12.28
N HIS A 46 -17.88 -11.25 12.97
CA HIS A 46 -18.70 -12.43 13.30
C HIS A 46 -19.23 -12.30 14.73
N GLY A 47 -19.74 -11.11 15.08
CA GLY A 47 -19.94 -10.68 16.47
C GLY A 47 -21.38 -10.49 16.94
N ASP A 48 -22.41 -10.81 16.16
CA ASP A 48 -23.81 -10.78 16.64
C ASP A 48 -24.29 -12.18 17.08
N HIS A 49 -23.44 -12.85 17.87
CA HIS A 49 -23.83 -14.01 18.67
C HIS A 49 -23.71 -13.63 20.14
N GLY A 50 -24.73 -12.96 20.66
CA GLY A 50 -24.73 -12.45 22.03
C GLY A 50 -26.11 -12.14 22.60
N HIS A 51 -27.09 -13.03 22.43
CA HIS A 51 -28.21 -13.15 23.37
C HIS A 51 -28.60 -14.63 23.51
N HIS A 52 -27.83 -15.32 24.36
CA HIS A 52 -28.36 -16.40 25.18
C HIS A 52 -28.82 -15.75 26.49
N ASP A 53 -30.13 -15.71 26.72
CA ASP A 53 -30.79 -15.65 28.03
C ASP A 53 -32.03 -16.53 27.83
N ASP A 54 -31.88 -17.83 28.07
CA ASP A 54 -32.23 -18.52 29.31
C ASP A 54 -33.75 -18.75 29.42
N GLY A 55 -34.11 -20.03 29.28
CA GLY A 55 -35.48 -20.48 29.42
C GLY A 55 -35.98 -20.34 30.84
N HIS A 56 -37.21 -19.85 30.98
CA HIS A 56 -38.18 -20.14 32.04
C HIS A 56 -39.59 -19.85 31.53
#